data_AF-A0A1Y3N422-F1
#
_entry.id   AF-A0A1Y3N422-F1
#
_cell.length_a   1.000
_cell.length_b   1.000
_cell.length_c   1.000
_cell.angle_alpha   90.00
_cell.angle_beta   90.00
_cell.angle_gamma   90.00
#
_symmetry.space_group_name_H-M   'P 1'
#
loop_
_entity.id
_entity.type
_entity.pdbx_description
1 polymer ?
#
loop_
_entity_poly.entity_id
_entity_poly.type
_entity_poly.pdbx_seq_one_letter_code
_entity_poly.pdbx_strand_id
1 'polypeptide(L)'
;MDTQYSNYNFNTDCLSHGKYFGSIHKANCNKLLFAKFILPFLVNEGTNIMITHHWDLRIVAKTVSIGGILIFLFLAINQLMTQPYYSKTINNYRFAVYFSLCLYMLYGLMVGELGLNNSQFICDISLILQIIFFVTSYFINNNYYNKSLKRIYKKFHDKQITENLKNQVSKEYSIKDLEKPMKKNIYNSVERITKETFLNKEIKVFKNHHECEFACRFLRTNRNIEAFHLMKKLFEEGIRQFKHEADIYITAWYYVHTMKVFYKDNNLIKKYDMEIFNVNNILTDAMDLKLDLRKKFLMAKAESYIDIEKRENSMKIDTIDVEASIKLEELKNSVITIHAKSLYEIKELFTKLKNSTNVKDIAAYSENIDQISKLQNSGNSQYNYIIRQYPDDKNKDEIANPKLLEANSRKESTTSSPSKGIDRKALTASSNSLVSIPHSEDYSTTSGMGKDLRKKINSNVQNDANILVRNVNIPGAIKTATFGIRMLSYNIMLGEQKTYGKHLGLIKGILNYLDTINMESVNTYMDIPTSEYLFVPIGEYSYDSFEQKTIADSYKKLITNMKYCINRGMLNSNETVEDILYEPHFK
;
A
#
# COMPACT_ATOMS: atom_id res chain seq x y z
N MET A 1 28.84 -13.40 14.06
CA MET A 1 28.03 -12.28 13.53
C MET A 1 27.36 -12.80 12.29
N ASP A 2 26.10 -13.18 12.45
CA ASP A 2 25.66 -14.43 11.86
C ASP A 2 24.95 -14.24 10.53
N THR A 3 25.26 -15.15 9.60
CA THR A 3 24.67 -15.25 8.27
C THR A 3 23.18 -15.59 8.28
N GLN A 4 22.58 -15.77 9.46
CA GLN A 4 21.16 -16.11 9.65
C GLN A 4 20.18 -15.07 9.07
N TYR A 5 20.64 -13.84 8.82
CA TYR A 5 19.81 -12.77 8.25
C TYR A 5 19.96 -12.55 6.73
N SER A 6 20.88 -13.25 6.04
CA SER A 6 21.08 -13.05 4.59
C SER A 6 20.00 -13.70 3.71
N ASN A 7 19.23 -14.64 4.25
CA ASN A 7 18.26 -15.44 3.49
C ASN A 7 16.81 -14.95 3.61
N TYR A 8 16.56 -13.85 4.31
CA TYR A 8 15.27 -13.17 4.23
C TYR A 8 15.18 -12.44 2.89
N ASN A 9 14.45 -13.05 1.95
CA ASN A 9 14.22 -12.51 0.62
C ASN A 9 13.84 -11.03 0.70
N PHE A 10 14.51 -10.20 -0.12
CA PHE A 10 14.48 -8.74 -0.07
C PHE A 10 13.10 -8.17 -0.47
N ASN A 11 12.09 -8.31 0.39
CA ASN A 11 10.88 -7.50 0.30
C ASN A 11 11.22 -6.07 0.73
N THR A 12 11.72 -5.30 -0.24
CA THR A 12 11.94 -3.86 -0.06
C THR A 12 10.64 -3.06 -0.04
N ASP A 13 9.51 -3.66 -0.44
CA ASP A 13 8.25 -2.95 -0.76
C ASP A 13 7.72 -2.15 0.42
N CYS A 14 7.89 -2.65 1.65
CA CYS A 14 7.57 -1.94 2.89
C CYS A 14 8.23 -0.54 3.03
N LEU A 15 9.36 -0.27 2.34
CA LEU A 15 10.00 1.05 2.23
C LEU A 15 10.08 1.59 0.79
N SER A 16 10.07 0.72 -0.23
CA SER A 16 10.29 1.06 -1.63
C SER A 16 9.01 1.28 -2.44
N HIS A 17 7.84 0.83 -1.96
CA HIS A 17 6.57 1.20 -2.56
C HIS A 17 6.44 2.74 -2.57
N GLY A 18 6.43 3.31 -3.78
CA GLY A 18 6.28 4.75 -4.00
C GLY A 18 5.02 5.37 -3.38
N LYS A 19 4.07 4.54 -2.92
CA LYS A 19 2.90 4.92 -2.12
C LYS A 19 3.25 5.61 -0.80
N TYR A 20 4.31 5.19 -0.10
CA TYR A 20 4.65 5.70 1.25
C TYR A 20 5.61 6.89 1.23
N PHE A 21 6.91 6.67 0.98
CA PHE A 21 7.91 7.76 0.99
C PHE A 21 8.06 8.49 -0.36
N GLY A 22 7.69 7.85 -1.47
CA GLY A 22 7.83 8.43 -2.81
C GLY A 22 6.97 9.69 -3.02
N SER A 23 5.77 9.71 -2.45
CA SER A 23 4.85 10.85 -2.43
C SER A 23 5.33 11.96 -1.48
N ILE A 24 5.84 11.61 -0.29
CA ILE A 24 6.37 12.55 0.71
C ILE A 24 7.47 13.44 0.12
N HIS A 25 8.36 12.94 -0.73
CA HIS A 25 9.40 13.78 -1.33
C HIS A 25 9.09 14.32 -2.74
N LYS A 26 8.33 13.62 -3.60
CA LYS A 26 8.00 14.13 -4.95
C LYS A 26 7.17 15.42 -4.92
N ALA A 27 6.25 15.56 -3.95
CA ALA A 27 5.34 16.70 -3.90
C ALA A 27 5.97 18.01 -3.36
N ASN A 28 7.13 17.95 -2.69
CA ASN A 28 7.67 19.13 -1.97
C ASN A 28 8.57 20.04 -2.80
N CYS A 29 8.67 19.79 -4.10
CA CYS A 29 9.54 20.53 -4.97
C CYS A 29 8.86 21.79 -5.56
N ASN A 30 8.23 22.62 -4.70
CA ASN A 30 7.87 24.00 -5.06
C ASN A 30 9.09 24.75 -5.61
N LYS A 31 10.29 24.43 -5.11
CA LYS A 31 11.59 24.91 -5.62
C LYS A 31 11.91 24.43 -7.05
N LEU A 32 11.53 23.21 -7.43
CA LEU A 32 11.68 22.69 -8.80
C LEU A 32 10.56 23.19 -9.72
N LEU A 33 9.33 23.36 -9.21
CA LEU A 33 8.24 23.98 -9.97
C LEU A 33 8.55 25.45 -10.28
N PHE A 34 9.06 26.19 -9.28
CA PHE A 34 9.61 27.53 -9.47
C PHE A 34 10.73 27.53 -10.51
N ALA A 35 11.74 26.66 -10.40
CA ALA A 35 12.78 26.56 -11.43
C ALA A 35 12.22 26.17 -12.82
N LYS A 36 11.24 25.26 -12.90
CA LYS A 36 10.55 24.86 -14.13
C LYS A 36 9.66 25.95 -14.73
N PHE A 37 9.26 26.95 -13.96
CA PHE A 37 8.48 28.09 -14.42
C PHE A 37 9.41 29.24 -14.84
N ILE A 38 10.35 29.59 -13.96
CA ILE A 38 11.31 30.69 -14.18
C ILE A 38 12.27 30.35 -15.32
N LEU A 39 12.75 29.12 -15.48
CA LEU A 39 13.72 28.81 -16.53
C LEU A 39 13.13 28.96 -17.96
N PRO A 40 11.95 28.39 -18.31
CA PRO A 40 11.31 28.67 -19.60
C PRO A 40 10.86 30.12 -19.75
N PHE A 41 10.40 30.78 -18.68
CA PHE A 41 10.08 32.21 -18.73
C PHE A 41 11.32 33.04 -19.08
N LEU A 42 12.45 32.83 -18.39
CA LEU A 42 13.72 33.53 -18.61
C LEU A 42 14.27 33.27 -20.02
N VAL A 43 14.22 32.02 -20.51
CA VAL A 43 14.76 31.63 -21.81
C VAL A 43 13.87 32.08 -22.98
N ASN A 44 12.53 32.08 -22.82
CA ASN A 44 11.59 32.43 -23.89
C ASN A 44 11.06 33.86 -23.72
N GLU A 45 10.09 34.08 -22.84
CA GLU A 45 9.37 35.36 -22.71
C GLU A 45 10.27 36.51 -22.28
N GLY A 46 11.17 36.28 -21.31
CA GLY A 46 12.16 37.26 -20.86
C GLY A 46 13.12 37.67 -21.98
N THR A 47 13.61 36.69 -22.76
CA THR A 47 14.42 36.93 -23.97
C THR A 47 13.65 37.76 -24.99
N ASN A 48 12.40 37.39 -25.30
CA ASN A 48 11.55 38.12 -26.25
C ASN A 48 11.33 39.57 -25.79
N ILE A 49 10.97 39.79 -24.52
CA ILE A 49 10.76 41.13 -23.95
C ILE A 49 12.03 41.97 -24.04
N MET A 50 13.20 41.42 -23.66
CA MET A 50 14.48 42.14 -23.76
C MET A 50 14.82 42.53 -25.21
N ILE A 51 14.61 41.62 -26.17
CA ILE A 51 14.83 41.88 -27.60
C ILE A 51 13.86 42.95 -28.13
N THR A 52 12.57 42.89 -27.75
CA THR A 52 11.57 43.91 -28.12
C THR A 52 11.91 45.28 -27.55
N HIS A 53 12.57 45.35 -26.39
CA HIS A 53 13.12 46.59 -25.82
C HIS A 53 14.53 46.96 -26.35
N HIS A 54 14.96 46.38 -27.47
CA HIS A 54 16.22 46.68 -28.15
C HIS A 54 17.49 46.47 -27.29
N TRP A 55 17.47 45.52 -26.35
CA TRP A 55 18.69 45.13 -25.64
C TRP A 55 19.66 44.43 -26.58
N ASP A 56 20.96 44.73 -26.45
CA ASP A 56 22.01 44.06 -27.23
C ASP A 56 21.99 42.53 -26.97
N LEU A 57 22.07 41.74 -28.04
CA LEU A 57 21.94 40.28 -27.98
C LEU A 57 23.00 39.61 -27.07
N ARG A 58 24.20 40.21 -26.92
CA ARG A 58 25.23 39.72 -26.00
C ARG A 58 24.83 39.98 -24.56
N ILE A 59 24.24 41.14 -24.26
CA ILE A 59 23.70 41.45 -22.93
C ILE A 59 22.56 40.49 -22.59
N VAL A 60 21.66 40.23 -23.53
CA VAL A 60 20.56 39.25 -23.35
C VAL A 60 21.12 37.85 -23.06
N ALA A 61 22.06 37.35 -23.87
CA ALA A 61 22.68 36.04 -23.69
C ALA A 61 23.41 35.91 -22.34
N LYS A 62 24.12 36.94 -21.89
CA LYS A 62 24.78 36.99 -20.57
C LYS A 62 23.75 36.94 -19.44
N THR A 63 22.69 37.76 -19.51
CA THR A 63 21.61 37.79 -18.51
C THR A 63 20.92 36.44 -18.38
N VAL A 64 20.58 35.80 -19.50
CA VAL A 64 19.98 34.45 -19.52
C VAL A 64 20.95 33.41 -18.94
N SER A 65 22.23 33.47 -19.27
CA SER A 65 23.25 32.56 -18.74
C SER A 65 23.43 32.70 -17.22
N ILE A 66 23.50 33.94 -16.71
CA ILE A 66 23.60 34.23 -15.26
C ILE A 66 22.34 33.74 -14.54
N GLY A 67 21.14 34.00 -15.08
CA GLY A 67 19.89 33.46 -14.54
C GLY A 67 19.89 31.94 -14.45
N GLY A 68 20.33 31.26 -15.52
CA GLY A 68 20.48 29.80 -15.56
C GLY A 68 21.45 29.28 -14.49
N ILE A 69 22.64 29.89 -14.36
CA ILE A 69 23.64 29.56 -13.33
C ILE A 69 23.03 29.65 -11.93
N LEU A 70 22.35 30.76 -11.61
CA LEU A 70 21.73 30.97 -10.29
C LEU A 70 20.64 29.94 -10.00
N ILE A 71 19.79 29.60 -10.97
CA ILE A 71 18.72 28.60 -10.83
C ILE A 71 19.30 27.20 -10.60
N PHE A 72 20.28 26.78 -11.41
CA PHE A 72 20.89 25.46 -11.26
C PHE A 72 21.74 25.33 -10.00
N LEU A 73 22.44 26.40 -9.59
CA LEU A 73 23.15 26.46 -8.31
C LEU A 73 22.18 26.34 -7.12
N PHE A 74 21.06 27.06 -7.15
CA PHE A 74 20.01 26.95 -6.13
C PHE A 74 19.44 25.53 -6.04
N LEU A 75 19.15 24.89 -7.18
CA LEU A 75 18.70 23.50 -7.21
C LEU A 75 19.77 22.54 -6.67
N ALA A 76 21.05 22.72 -7.04
CA ALA A 76 22.16 21.92 -6.56
C ALA A 76 22.35 22.05 -5.03
N ILE A 77 22.37 23.28 -4.49
CA ILE A 77 22.48 23.54 -3.04
C ILE A 77 21.28 22.94 -2.30
N ASN A 78 20.06 23.12 -2.80
CA ASN A 78 18.89 22.53 -2.17
C ASN A 78 18.93 20.99 -2.18
N GLN A 79 19.34 20.39 -3.30
CA GLN A 79 19.53 18.93 -3.44
C GLN A 79 20.62 18.42 -2.48
N LEU A 80 21.72 19.16 -2.32
CA LEU A 80 22.82 18.86 -1.40
C LEU A 80 22.37 18.90 0.07
N MET A 81 21.59 19.91 0.45
CA MET A 81 21.14 20.13 1.82
C MET A 81 19.99 19.21 2.25
N THR A 82 19.07 18.90 1.33
CA THR A 82 17.83 18.16 1.65
C THR A 82 17.90 16.66 1.31
N GLN A 83 18.79 16.25 0.39
CA GLN A 83 18.97 14.85 -0.06
C GLN A 83 17.65 14.07 -0.27
N PRO A 84 16.62 14.64 -0.96
CA PRO A 84 15.22 14.25 -0.81
C PRO A 84 14.87 12.86 -1.36
N TYR A 85 15.77 12.18 -2.06
CA TYR A 85 15.50 10.83 -2.55
C TYR A 85 15.90 9.76 -1.54
N TYR A 86 15.15 8.66 -1.50
CA TYR A 86 15.50 7.49 -0.70
C TYR A 86 16.85 6.89 -1.13
N SER A 87 17.08 6.73 -2.43
CA SER A 87 18.36 6.19 -2.94
C SER A 87 19.48 7.23 -2.90
N LYS A 88 20.61 6.86 -2.29
CA LYS A 88 21.86 7.63 -2.32
C LYS A 88 22.35 7.89 -3.75
N THR A 89 22.26 6.88 -4.62
CA THR A 89 22.61 6.97 -6.05
C THR A 89 21.74 8.01 -6.77
N ILE A 90 20.42 8.03 -6.51
CA ILE A 90 19.52 9.02 -7.11
C ILE A 90 19.84 10.43 -6.62
N ASN A 91 20.16 10.62 -5.33
CA ASN A 91 20.58 11.93 -4.84
C ASN A 91 21.89 12.41 -5.47
N ASN A 92 22.90 11.55 -5.54
CA ASN A 92 24.18 11.86 -6.17
C ASN A 92 23.98 12.21 -7.65
N TYR A 93 23.18 11.42 -8.38
CA TYR A 93 22.82 11.69 -9.78
C TYR A 93 22.11 13.03 -9.95
N ARG A 94 21.07 13.31 -9.16
CA ARG A 94 20.30 14.57 -9.24
C ARG A 94 21.16 15.79 -8.91
N PHE A 95 22.00 15.70 -7.89
CA PHE A 95 22.97 16.75 -7.58
C PHE A 95 23.94 16.93 -8.75
N ALA A 96 24.47 15.83 -9.30
CA ALA A 96 25.42 15.85 -10.39
C ALA A 96 24.86 16.52 -11.66
N VAL A 97 23.59 16.23 -12.02
CA VAL A 97 22.92 16.93 -13.13
C VAL A 97 22.82 18.43 -12.87
N TYR A 98 22.31 18.86 -11.71
CA TYR A 98 22.13 20.30 -11.46
C TYR A 98 23.45 21.05 -11.34
N PHE A 99 24.45 20.46 -10.67
CA PHE A 99 25.74 21.11 -10.48
C PHE A 99 26.60 21.09 -11.76
N SER A 100 26.55 20.03 -12.58
CA SER A 100 27.25 20.04 -13.87
C SER A 100 26.64 21.04 -14.86
N LEU A 101 25.31 21.15 -14.92
CA LEU A 101 24.64 22.19 -15.74
C LEU A 101 25.02 23.61 -15.29
N CYS A 102 25.10 23.85 -13.98
CA CYS A 102 25.59 25.11 -13.42
C CYS A 102 27.04 25.42 -13.87
N LEU A 103 27.95 24.45 -13.75
CA LEU A 103 29.35 24.60 -14.16
C LEU A 103 29.50 24.75 -15.67
N TYR A 104 28.67 24.07 -16.46
CA TYR A 104 28.67 24.16 -17.92
C TYR A 104 28.17 25.51 -18.43
N MET A 105 27.13 26.08 -17.80
CA MET A 105 26.68 27.45 -18.11
C MET A 105 27.74 28.49 -17.71
N LEU A 106 28.43 28.30 -16.58
CA LEU A 106 29.56 29.15 -16.19
C LEU A 106 30.72 29.06 -17.19
N TYR A 107 31.05 27.85 -17.65
CA TYR A 107 32.04 27.63 -18.70
C TYR A 107 31.64 28.29 -20.02
N GLY A 108 30.40 28.12 -20.47
CA GLY A 108 29.87 28.75 -21.69
C GLY A 108 29.92 30.29 -21.61
N LEU A 109 29.60 30.86 -20.45
CA LEU A 109 29.76 32.29 -20.20
C LEU A 109 31.23 32.73 -20.33
N MET A 110 32.17 32.01 -19.70
CA MET A 110 33.61 32.30 -19.82
C MET A 110 34.13 32.19 -21.27
N VAL A 111 33.73 31.15 -22.00
CA VAL A 111 34.07 30.96 -23.43
C VAL A 111 33.56 32.13 -24.28
N GLY A 112 32.35 32.62 -23.99
CA GLY A 112 31.74 33.77 -24.65
C GLY A 112 32.48 35.09 -24.36
N GLU A 113 32.83 35.35 -23.09
CA GLU A 113 33.60 36.55 -22.72
C GLU A 113 35.02 36.57 -23.33
N LEU A 114 35.65 35.40 -23.47
CA LEU A 114 36.97 35.25 -24.09
C LEU A 114 36.94 35.22 -25.62
N GLY A 115 35.76 35.25 -26.27
CA GLY A 115 35.63 35.19 -27.73
C GLY A 115 36.07 33.85 -28.35
N LEU A 116 36.11 32.77 -27.56
CA LEU A 116 36.61 31.45 -27.99
C LEU A 116 35.51 30.56 -28.61
N ASN A 117 34.27 31.06 -28.70
CA ASN A 117 33.09 30.35 -29.18
C ASN A 117 33.14 29.91 -30.65
N ASN A 118 34.01 30.52 -31.48
CA ASN A 118 34.16 30.17 -32.89
C ASN A 118 35.12 29.00 -33.14
N SER A 119 35.77 28.45 -32.10
CA SER A 119 36.77 27.39 -32.25
C SER A 119 36.15 26.00 -32.18
N GLN A 120 36.32 25.18 -33.24
CA GLN A 120 35.86 23.78 -33.27
C GLN A 120 36.39 22.97 -32.08
N PHE A 121 37.64 23.19 -31.68
CA PHE A 121 38.26 22.54 -30.52
C PHE A 121 37.49 22.80 -29.21
N ILE A 122 36.90 23.99 -29.06
CA ILE A 122 36.09 24.34 -27.89
C ILE A 122 34.74 23.60 -27.92
N CYS A 123 34.14 23.42 -29.10
CA CYS A 123 32.95 22.58 -29.25
C CYS A 123 33.23 21.12 -28.91
N ASP A 124 34.34 20.56 -29.40
CA ASP A 124 34.71 19.15 -29.18
C ASP A 124 35.02 18.87 -27.70
N ILE A 125 35.81 19.73 -27.05
CA ILE A 125 36.18 19.55 -25.64
C ILE A 125 35.00 19.78 -24.68
N SER A 126 33.98 20.55 -25.09
CA SER A 126 32.79 20.84 -24.26
C SER A 126 32.05 19.57 -23.81
N LEU A 127 31.93 18.56 -24.68
CA LEU A 127 31.28 17.29 -24.36
C LEU A 127 32.07 16.51 -23.29
N ILE A 128 33.40 16.45 -23.45
CA ILE A 128 34.31 15.79 -22.50
C ILE A 128 34.26 16.51 -21.14
N LEU A 129 34.29 17.84 -21.15
CA LEU A 129 34.24 18.66 -19.94
C LEU A 129 32.92 18.47 -19.17
N GLN A 130 31.79 18.34 -19.87
CA GLN A 130 30.49 18.08 -19.24
C GLN A 130 30.45 16.71 -18.52
N ILE A 131 31.09 15.68 -19.10
CA ILE A 131 31.23 14.37 -18.43
C ILE A 131 32.10 14.50 -17.18
N ILE A 132 33.23 15.22 -17.26
CA ILE A 132 34.13 15.48 -16.12
C ILE A 132 33.39 16.22 -14.99
N PHE A 133 32.64 17.28 -15.32
CA PHE A 133 31.83 18.02 -14.35
C PHE A 133 30.78 17.12 -13.69
N PHE A 134 30.09 16.29 -14.46
CA PHE A 134 29.09 15.35 -13.91
C PHE A 134 29.73 14.35 -12.92
N VAL A 135 30.84 13.70 -13.31
CA VAL A 135 31.54 12.72 -12.45
C VAL A 135 32.07 13.39 -11.18
N THR A 136 32.72 14.54 -11.30
CA THR A 136 33.24 15.32 -10.16
C THR A 136 32.10 15.70 -9.20
N SER A 137 30.98 16.19 -9.74
CA SER A 137 29.79 16.56 -8.96
C SER A 137 29.19 15.37 -8.20
N TYR A 138 29.15 14.18 -8.81
CA TYR A 138 28.67 12.96 -8.17
C TYR A 138 29.52 12.59 -6.94
N PHE A 139 30.85 12.70 -7.05
CA PHE A 139 31.77 12.46 -5.93
C PHE A 139 31.68 13.54 -4.84
N ILE A 140 31.44 14.80 -5.20
CA ILE A 140 31.21 15.89 -4.23
C ILE A 140 29.99 15.59 -3.33
N ASN A 141 28.84 15.20 -3.90
CA ASN A 141 27.66 14.86 -3.10
C ASN A 141 27.91 13.64 -2.20
N ASN A 142 28.57 12.59 -2.73
CA ASN A 142 28.91 11.40 -1.96
C ASN A 142 29.84 11.71 -0.78
N ASN A 143 30.85 12.57 -0.98
CA ASN A 143 31.75 13.01 0.08
C ASN A 143 31.03 13.87 1.13
N TYR A 144 30.19 14.82 0.69
CA TYR A 144 29.36 15.64 1.58
C TYR A 144 28.44 14.79 2.46
N TYR A 145 27.77 13.79 1.86
CA TYR A 145 26.96 12.79 2.56
C TYR A 145 27.80 12.06 3.63
N ASN A 146 28.94 11.47 3.26
CA ASN A 146 29.75 10.70 4.20
C ASN A 146 30.33 11.58 5.34
N LYS A 147 30.76 12.82 5.03
CA LYS A 147 31.28 13.80 6.00
C LYS A 147 30.19 14.25 6.97
N SER A 148 28.96 14.45 6.50
CA SER A 148 27.83 14.87 7.33
C SER A 148 27.37 13.76 8.28
N LEU A 149 27.30 12.50 7.84
CA LEU A 149 27.04 11.36 8.73
C LEU A 149 28.11 11.23 9.83
N LYS A 150 29.40 11.22 9.46
CA LYS A 150 30.51 11.13 10.43
C LYS A 150 30.42 12.24 11.49
N ARG A 151 30.06 13.45 11.09
CA ARG A 151 29.87 14.60 11.99
C ARG A 151 28.67 14.42 12.93
N ILE A 152 27.54 13.93 12.43
CA ILE A 152 26.32 13.71 13.23
C ILE A 152 26.60 12.65 14.30
N TYR A 153 27.08 11.47 13.90
CA TYR A 153 27.35 10.38 14.84
C TYR A 153 28.40 10.75 15.90
N LYS A 154 29.48 11.45 15.50
CA LYS A 154 30.46 11.96 16.47
C LYS A 154 29.79 12.87 17.50
N LYS A 155 29.06 13.91 17.06
CA LYS A 155 28.40 14.84 17.98
C LYS A 155 27.34 14.16 18.86
N PHE A 156 26.63 13.18 18.33
CA PHE A 156 25.63 12.43 19.07
C PHE A 156 26.26 11.60 20.19
N HIS A 157 27.36 10.90 19.88
CA HIS A 157 28.18 10.17 20.86
C HIS A 157 28.80 11.12 21.91
N ASP A 158 29.38 12.25 21.49
CA ASP A 158 29.93 13.27 22.39
C ASP A 158 28.84 13.81 23.35
N LYS A 159 27.59 13.99 22.86
CA LYS A 159 26.44 14.38 23.69
C LYS A 159 26.04 13.29 24.68
N GLN A 160 25.98 12.02 24.25
CA GLN A 160 25.69 10.89 25.14
C GLN A 160 26.73 10.72 26.26
N ILE A 161 28.02 10.88 25.97
CA ILE A 161 29.07 10.89 27.02
C ILE A 161 28.81 12.04 28.02
N THR A 162 28.53 13.23 27.51
CA THR A 162 28.28 14.41 28.35
C THR A 162 27.05 14.23 29.26
N GLU A 163 25.95 13.68 28.73
CA GLU A 163 24.74 13.37 29.50
C GLU A 163 24.98 12.26 30.53
N ASN A 164 25.72 11.21 30.19
CA ASN A 164 26.08 10.14 31.13
C ASN A 164 26.92 10.65 32.30
N LEU A 165 27.95 11.48 32.03
CA LEU A 165 28.77 12.11 33.06
C LEU A 165 27.93 13.03 33.96
N LYS A 166 27.05 13.85 33.37
CA LYS A 166 26.13 14.71 34.13
C LYS A 166 25.21 13.89 35.04
N ASN A 167 24.69 12.76 34.56
CA ASN A 167 23.81 11.88 35.32
C ASN A 167 24.56 11.13 36.45
N GLN A 168 25.82 10.74 36.23
CA GLN A 168 26.68 10.16 37.28
C GLN A 168 26.95 11.18 38.39
N VAL A 169 27.39 12.38 38.03
CA VAL A 169 27.64 13.48 38.98
C VAL A 169 26.38 13.84 39.77
N SER A 170 25.22 13.94 39.11
CA SER A 170 23.94 14.22 39.79
C SER A 170 23.58 13.13 40.80
N LYS A 171 23.82 11.86 40.50
CA LYS A 171 23.54 10.75 41.43
C LYS A 171 24.51 10.77 42.63
N GLU A 172 25.78 11.10 42.40
CA GLU A 172 26.78 11.17 43.47
C GLU A 172 26.45 12.29 44.48
N TYR A 173 25.97 13.46 44.02
CA TYR A 173 25.50 14.52 44.91
C TYR A 173 24.26 14.09 45.72
N SER A 174 23.23 13.52 45.07
CA SER A 174 22.03 13.06 45.79
C SER A 174 22.28 11.95 46.83
N ILE A 175 23.38 11.19 46.70
CA ILE A 175 23.78 10.19 47.70
C ILE A 175 24.57 10.85 48.85
N LYS A 176 25.46 11.81 48.55
CA LYS A 176 26.30 12.47 49.58
C LYS A 176 25.54 13.45 50.46
N ASP A 177 24.44 14.05 49.99
CA ASP A 177 23.58 14.91 50.83
C ASP A 177 22.84 14.14 51.95
N LEU A 178 22.87 12.80 51.95
CA LEU A 178 22.31 11.95 53.00
C LEU A 178 23.33 11.54 54.09
N GLU A 179 24.64 11.74 53.87
CA GLU A 179 25.68 11.44 54.87
C GLU A 179 26.27 12.74 55.46
N LYS A 180 26.35 12.80 56.80
CA LYS A 180 26.63 14.02 57.59
C LYS A 180 27.76 14.90 57.01
N PRO A 181 27.57 16.22 56.90
CA PRO A 181 28.55 17.12 56.27
C PRO A 181 29.85 17.21 57.07
N MET A 182 30.91 16.59 56.59
CA MET A 182 32.27 16.81 57.11
C MET A 182 32.74 18.22 56.77
N LYS A 183 32.98 19.03 57.80
CA LYS A 183 33.43 20.43 57.73
C LYS A 183 34.87 20.60 57.20
N LYS A 184 35.15 20.30 55.93
CA LYS A 184 36.44 20.63 55.27
C LYS A 184 36.25 21.39 53.95
N ASN A 185 36.78 22.62 53.93
CA ASN A 185 37.04 23.46 52.75
C ASN A 185 35.84 23.87 51.88
N ILE A 186 34.73 24.27 52.51
CA ILE A 186 33.60 24.93 51.82
C ILE A 186 34.05 26.22 51.10
N TYR A 187 34.93 27.04 51.70
CA TYR A 187 35.31 28.35 51.13
C TYR A 187 36.02 28.27 49.77
N ASN A 188 37.00 27.38 49.60
CA ASN A 188 37.68 27.20 48.30
C ASN A 188 36.73 26.61 47.22
N SER A 189 35.67 25.92 47.63
CA SER A 189 34.61 25.44 46.74
C SER A 189 33.70 26.59 46.30
N VAL A 190 33.23 27.42 47.25
CA VAL A 190 32.33 28.55 46.96
C VAL A 190 32.97 29.55 46.00
N GLU A 191 34.24 29.92 46.20
CA GLU A 191 34.91 30.87 45.29
C GLU A 191 35.01 30.31 43.86
N ARG A 192 35.31 29.01 43.72
CA ARG A 192 35.33 28.33 42.42
C ARG A 192 33.94 28.25 41.79
N ILE A 193 32.90 27.90 42.56
CA ILE A 193 31.51 27.86 42.10
C ILE A 193 31.03 29.25 41.62
N THR A 194 31.44 30.33 42.31
CA THR A 194 31.07 31.70 41.91
C THR A 194 31.84 32.25 40.71
N LYS A 195 33.04 31.73 40.41
CA LYS A 195 33.87 32.15 39.27
C LYS A 195 33.71 31.27 38.03
N GLU A 196 33.48 29.98 38.18
CA GLU A 196 33.22 29.06 37.06
C GLU A 196 31.75 29.15 36.61
N THR A 197 31.41 30.20 35.85
CA THR A 197 30.14 30.23 35.12
C THR A 197 30.14 29.14 34.05
N PHE A 198 29.62 27.95 34.38
CA PHE A 198 29.43 26.86 33.43
C PHE A 198 28.40 27.27 32.37
N LEU A 199 28.88 27.87 31.28
CA LEU A 199 28.12 28.07 30.05
C LEU A 199 27.72 26.70 29.51
N ASN A 200 26.53 26.24 29.89
CA ASN A 200 25.93 24.97 29.48
C ASN A 200 25.55 25.02 28.00
N LYS A 201 26.56 25.04 27.14
CA LYS A 201 26.43 25.17 25.69
C LYS A 201 25.93 23.85 25.13
N GLU A 202 24.61 23.80 24.87
CA GLU A 202 23.98 22.60 24.34
C GLU A 202 24.67 22.12 23.05
N ILE A 203 25.06 20.84 23.05
CA ILE A 203 25.65 20.19 21.87
C ILE A 203 24.54 19.99 20.83
N LYS A 204 24.47 20.91 19.85
CA LYS A 204 23.62 20.78 18.67
C LYS A 204 24.19 19.70 17.74
N VAL A 205 23.58 18.52 17.76
CA VAL A 205 23.93 17.35 16.94
C VAL A 205 23.68 17.63 15.45
N PHE A 206 22.48 18.13 15.15
CA PHE A 206 22.04 18.43 13.78
C PHE A 206 22.25 19.92 13.45
N LYS A 207 22.41 20.23 12.16
CA LYS A 207 22.43 21.59 11.60
C LYS A 207 21.07 22.03 11.08
N ASN A 208 20.25 21.08 10.63
CA ASN A 208 18.91 21.29 10.09
C ASN A 208 18.08 20.01 10.33
N HIS A 209 16.75 20.10 10.21
CA HIS A 209 15.84 18.98 10.49
C HIS A 209 15.96 17.81 9.49
N HIS A 210 16.39 18.04 8.25
CA HIS A 210 16.57 16.96 7.26
C HIS A 210 17.72 16.02 7.64
N GLU A 211 18.72 16.51 8.39
CA GLU A 211 19.82 15.67 8.86
C GLU A 211 19.38 14.54 9.81
N CYS A 212 18.20 14.64 10.44
CA CYS A 212 17.64 13.59 11.30
C CYS A 212 17.23 12.36 10.48
N GLU A 213 16.41 12.52 9.44
CA GLU A 213 16.05 11.43 8.52
C GLU A 213 17.29 10.83 7.86
N PHE A 214 18.20 11.70 7.42
CA PHE A 214 19.44 11.36 6.74
C PHE A 214 20.36 10.49 7.62
N ALA A 215 20.45 10.80 8.93
CA ALA A 215 21.14 9.96 9.88
C ALA A 215 20.48 8.59 10.01
N CYS A 216 19.15 8.52 10.08
CA CYS A 216 18.42 7.27 10.29
C CYS A 216 18.37 6.32 9.05
N ARG A 217 18.95 6.69 7.91
CA ARG A 217 18.94 5.89 6.66
C ARG A 217 19.64 4.53 6.76
N PHE A 218 20.46 4.25 7.78
CA PHE A 218 21.11 2.95 7.95
C PHE A 218 20.11 1.79 8.19
N LEU A 219 18.91 2.09 8.72
CA LEU A 219 17.86 1.07 8.92
C LEU A 219 17.45 0.34 7.63
N ARG A 220 17.73 0.95 6.48
CA ARG A 220 17.41 0.40 5.16
C ARG A 220 18.23 -0.86 4.85
N THR A 221 19.44 -0.97 5.40
CA THR A 221 20.37 -2.08 5.23
C THR A 221 20.62 -2.86 6.53
N ASN A 222 20.25 -2.31 7.69
CA ASN A 222 20.38 -2.95 8.99
C ASN A 222 19.09 -2.74 9.79
N ARG A 223 18.17 -3.72 9.74
CA ARG A 223 16.90 -3.71 10.48
C ARG A 223 16.98 -4.39 11.85
N ASN A 224 18.18 -4.52 12.45
CA ASN A 224 18.33 -5.10 13.77
C ASN A 224 17.77 -4.19 14.89
N ILE A 225 17.49 -4.76 16.06
CA ILE A 225 16.81 -4.06 17.15
C ILE A 225 17.67 -2.94 17.78
N GLU A 226 18.99 -3.09 17.85
CA GLU A 226 19.88 -2.02 18.34
C GLU A 226 19.98 -0.89 17.32
N ALA A 227 19.89 -1.22 16.03
CA ALA A 227 19.79 -0.25 14.94
C ALA A 227 18.46 0.54 15.07
N PHE A 228 17.36 -0.15 15.39
CA PHE A 228 16.06 0.47 15.68
C PHE A 228 16.11 1.40 16.90
N HIS A 229 16.71 0.96 18.01
CA HIS A 229 16.93 1.80 19.19
C HIS A 229 17.81 3.02 18.91
N LEU A 230 18.87 2.88 18.10
CA LEU A 230 19.70 4.01 17.68
C LEU A 230 18.89 5.02 16.86
N MET A 231 18.06 4.55 15.92
CA MET A 231 17.17 5.39 15.13
C MET A 231 16.17 6.14 16.01
N LYS A 232 15.55 5.47 16.98
CA LYS A 232 14.60 6.09 17.91
C LYS A 232 15.27 7.24 18.69
N LYS A 233 16.43 6.99 19.29
CA LYS A 233 17.22 8.01 20.01
C LYS A 233 17.66 9.18 19.11
N LEU A 234 17.94 8.94 17.83
CA LEU A 234 18.29 10.00 16.87
C LEU A 234 17.09 10.89 16.51
N PHE A 235 15.87 10.32 16.39
CA PHE A 235 14.66 11.12 16.18
C PHE A 235 14.19 11.82 17.46
N GLU A 236 14.28 11.20 18.63
CA GLU A 236 14.06 11.86 19.93
C GLU A 236 14.96 13.09 20.08
N GLU A 237 16.23 12.98 19.68
CA GLU A 237 17.17 14.10 19.67
C GLU A 237 16.84 15.16 18.60
N GLY A 238 16.32 14.74 17.44
CA GLY A 238 15.84 15.64 16.39
C GLY A 238 14.62 16.45 16.84
N ILE A 239 13.63 15.77 17.41
CA ILE A 239 12.44 16.35 18.03
C ILE A 239 12.84 17.33 19.14
N ARG A 240 13.78 16.95 20.02
CA ARG A 240 14.31 17.84 21.08
C ARG A 240 14.91 19.14 20.52
N GLN A 241 15.68 19.06 19.43
CA GLN A 241 16.34 20.22 18.81
C GLN A 241 15.39 21.09 17.95
N PHE A 242 14.35 20.51 17.35
CA PHE A 242 13.48 21.18 16.38
C PHE A 242 11.99 20.94 16.70
N LYS A 243 11.58 21.21 17.95
CA LYS A 243 10.22 20.96 18.47
C LYS A 243 9.06 21.53 17.63
N HIS A 244 9.33 22.56 16.82
CA HIS A 244 8.31 23.20 15.98
C HIS A 244 8.26 22.66 14.53
N GLU A 245 9.13 21.70 14.18
CA GLU A 245 9.25 21.15 12.82
C GLU A 245 8.51 19.82 12.67
N ALA A 246 7.22 19.90 12.39
CA ALA A 246 6.32 18.74 12.23
C ALA A 246 6.83 17.68 11.21
N ASP A 247 7.66 18.05 10.24
CA ASP A 247 8.27 17.09 9.29
C ASP A 247 9.15 16.03 9.99
N ILE A 248 9.78 16.35 11.13
CA ILE A 248 10.54 15.36 11.92
C ILE A 248 9.59 14.35 12.55
N TYR A 249 8.53 14.81 13.20
CA TYR A 249 7.55 13.94 13.87
C TYR A 249 6.89 12.98 12.86
N ILE A 250 6.41 13.52 11.74
CA ILE A 250 5.83 12.73 10.64
C ILE A 250 6.84 11.69 10.12
N THR A 251 8.10 12.08 9.93
CA THR A 251 9.14 11.16 9.44
C THR A 251 9.50 10.09 10.48
N ALA A 252 9.62 10.46 11.75
CA ALA A 252 9.87 9.54 12.85
C ALA A 252 8.75 8.51 12.97
N TRP A 253 7.49 8.96 12.91
CA TRP A 253 6.31 8.11 12.91
C TRP A 253 6.36 7.08 11.78
N TYR A 254 6.60 7.49 10.53
CA TYR A 254 6.70 6.56 9.40
C TYR A 254 7.86 5.56 9.56
N TYR A 255 9.02 6.01 10.06
CA TYR A 255 10.16 5.12 10.31
C TYR A 255 9.86 4.05 11.36
N VAL A 256 9.21 4.42 12.46
CA VAL A 256 8.85 3.48 13.52
C VAL A 256 7.70 2.57 13.08
N HIS A 257 6.68 3.10 12.39
CA HIS A 257 5.58 2.32 11.82
C HIS A 257 6.07 1.26 10.81
N THR A 258 6.95 1.62 9.87
CA THR A 258 7.49 0.63 8.92
C THR A 258 8.32 -0.46 9.61
N MET A 259 9.05 -0.12 10.68
CA MET A 259 9.75 -1.13 11.48
C MET A 259 8.79 -2.04 12.25
N LYS A 260 7.70 -1.49 12.82
CA LYS A 260 6.62 -2.27 13.44
C LYS A 260 6.01 -3.28 12.48
N VAL A 261 5.65 -2.83 11.26
CA VAL A 261 5.13 -3.69 10.18
C VAL A 261 6.15 -4.78 9.83
N PHE A 262 7.42 -4.44 9.58
CA PHE A 262 8.45 -5.44 9.28
C PHE A 262 8.61 -6.51 10.37
N TYR A 263 8.58 -6.12 11.65
CA TYR A 263 8.67 -7.07 12.77
C TYR A 263 7.39 -7.90 12.95
N LYS A 264 6.21 -7.34 12.66
CA LYS A 264 4.92 -8.04 12.62
C LYS A 264 4.91 -9.12 11.54
N ASP A 265 5.26 -8.75 10.30
CA ASP A 265 5.25 -9.63 9.12
C ASP A 265 6.23 -10.81 9.24
N ASN A 266 7.37 -10.59 9.92
CA ASN A 266 8.39 -11.63 10.14
C ASN A 266 8.17 -12.43 11.45
N ASN A 267 7.04 -12.26 12.13
CA ASN A 267 6.73 -12.87 13.44
C ASN A 267 7.78 -12.60 14.54
N LEU A 268 8.59 -11.54 14.38
CA LEU A 268 9.63 -11.15 15.34
C LEU A 268 9.08 -10.28 16.46
N ILE A 269 7.93 -9.63 16.27
CA ILE A 269 7.37 -8.66 17.22
C ILE A 269 7.14 -9.25 18.63
N LYS A 270 6.78 -10.54 18.73
CA LYS A 270 6.59 -11.25 20.01
C LYS A 270 7.87 -11.44 20.84
N LYS A 271 9.06 -11.21 20.26
CA LYS A 271 10.35 -11.34 20.97
C LYS A 271 10.78 -10.06 21.70
N TYR A 272 10.05 -8.97 21.51
CA TYR A 272 10.41 -7.64 21.98
C TYR A 272 9.21 -6.97 22.64
N ASP A 273 9.47 -5.97 23.46
CA ASP A 273 8.42 -5.17 24.08
C ASP A 273 7.68 -4.33 23.03
N MET A 274 6.36 -4.40 23.06
CA MET A 274 5.45 -3.65 22.18
C MET A 274 5.56 -2.13 22.41
N GLU A 275 5.92 -1.69 23.61
CA GLU A 275 6.10 -0.25 23.91
C GLU A 275 7.21 0.40 23.07
N ILE A 276 8.22 -0.38 22.65
CA ILE A 276 9.30 0.13 21.79
C ILE A 276 8.73 0.65 20.46
N PHE A 277 7.67 -0.01 19.96
CA PHE A 277 6.94 0.31 18.73
C PHE A 277 5.73 1.24 18.93
N ASN A 278 5.49 1.76 20.14
CA ASN A 278 4.42 2.73 20.36
C ASN A 278 4.78 4.07 19.71
N VAL A 279 3.92 4.53 18.80
CA VAL A 279 4.09 5.73 17.97
C VAL A 279 3.02 6.79 18.19
N ASN A 280 1.98 6.49 18.98
CA ASN A 280 0.77 7.31 19.03
C ASN A 280 1.10 8.74 19.50
N ASN A 281 1.91 8.86 20.55
CA ASN A 281 2.35 10.13 21.12
C ASN A 281 3.07 11.02 20.08
N ILE A 282 3.91 10.42 19.20
CA ILE A 282 4.64 11.18 18.16
C ILE A 282 3.67 11.84 17.17
N LEU A 283 2.54 11.18 16.89
CA LEU A 283 1.52 11.71 15.99
C LEU A 283 0.65 12.78 16.68
N THR A 284 0.28 12.56 17.95
CA THR A 284 -0.44 13.56 18.77
C THR A 284 0.39 14.83 18.93
N ASP A 285 1.67 14.72 19.31
CA ASP A 285 2.59 15.86 19.44
C ASP A 285 2.73 16.66 18.13
N ALA A 286 2.55 16.01 16.98
CA ALA A 286 2.57 16.66 15.68
C ALA A 286 1.27 17.43 15.36
N MET A 287 0.13 17.04 15.95
CA MET A 287 -1.18 17.65 15.66
C MET A 287 -1.28 19.06 16.24
N ASP A 288 -0.63 19.29 17.38
CA ASP A 288 -0.56 20.58 18.07
C ASP A 288 0.31 21.62 17.33
N LEU A 289 1.05 21.21 16.29
CA LEU A 289 1.90 22.09 15.50
C LEU A 289 1.15 22.80 14.37
N LYS A 290 1.70 23.91 13.88
CA LYS A 290 1.12 24.63 12.73
C LYS A 290 1.37 23.86 11.42
N LEU A 291 0.39 23.04 11.03
CA LEU A 291 0.45 22.21 9.83
C LEU A 291 0.00 22.95 8.55
N ASP A 292 0.81 22.86 7.50
CA ASP A 292 0.35 23.13 6.13
C ASP A 292 -0.56 21.98 5.61
N LEU A 293 -1.27 22.22 4.50
CA LEU A 293 -2.21 21.27 3.90
C LEU A 293 -1.60 19.89 3.62
N ARG A 294 -0.33 19.84 3.22
CA ARG A 294 0.39 18.62 2.90
C ARG A 294 0.74 17.86 4.18
N LYS A 295 1.18 18.55 5.23
CA LYS A 295 1.44 17.93 6.54
C LYS A 295 0.15 17.35 7.13
N LYS A 296 -0.97 18.08 7.05
CA LYS A 296 -2.31 17.57 7.41
C LYS A 296 -2.66 16.30 6.63
N PHE A 297 -2.46 16.28 5.30
CA PHE A 297 -2.70 15.09 4.49
C PHE A 297 -1.83 13.88 4.89
N LEU A 298 -0.54 14.10 5.18
CA LEU A 298 0.34 13.02 5.63
C LEU A 298 -0.05 12.48 7.00
N MET A 299 -0.57 13.33 7.89
CA MET A 299 -1.04 12.93 9.21
C MET A 299 -2.37 12.19 9.16
N ALA A 300 -3.37 12.69 8.42
CA ALA A 300 -4.61 11.95 8.16
C ALA A 300 -4.34 10.57 7.54
N LYS A 301 -3.32 10.47 6.68
CA LYS A 301 -2.86 9.20 6.16
C LYS A 301 -2.19 8.31 7.22
N ALA A 302 -1.39 8.87 8.13
CA ALA A 302 -0.82 8.13 9.26
C ALA A 302 -1.92 7.61 10.21
N GLU A 303 -2.92 8.43 10.55
CA GLU A 303 -4.11 8.02 11.31
C GLU A 303 -4.85 6.86 10.62
N SER A 304 -5.07 6.95 9.31
CA SER A 304 -5.74 5.88 8.56
C SER A 304 -5.04 4.52 8.68
N TYR A 305 -3.71 4.49 8.81
CA TYR A 305 -2.96 3.24 9.06
C TYR A 305 -3.10 2.74 10.49
N ILE A 306 -3.14 3.64 11.48
CA ILE A 306 -3.45 3.27 12.88
C ILE A 306 -4.84 2.64 12.96
N ASP A 307 -5.83 3.20 12.27
CA ASP A 307 -7.19 2.68 12.30
C ASP A 307 -7.35 1.37 11.52
N ILE A 308 -6.62 1.19 10.40
CA ILE A 308 -6.50 -0.12 9.74
C ILE A 308 -5.89 -1.14 10.71
N GLU A 309 -4.82 -0.79 11.43
CA GLU A 309 -4.20 -1.71 12.38
C GLU A 309 -5.12 -2.07 13.56
N LYS A 310 -5.85 -1.09 14.13
CA LYS A 310 -6.88 -1.36 15.15
C LYS A 310 -7.92 -2.37 14.63
N ARG A 311 -8.39 -2.18 13.39
CA ARG A 311 -9.39 -3.03 12.73
C ARG A 311 -8.86 -4.41 12.38
N GLU A 312 -7.62 -4.54 11.92
CA GLU A 312 -6.98 -5.86 11.74
C GLU A 312 -6.88 -6.63 13.06
N ASN A 313 -6.59 -5.91 14.16
CA ASN A 313 -6.46 -6.53 15.47
C ASN A 313 -7.82 -6.93 16.08
N SER A 314 -8.90 -6.18 15.82
CA SER A 314 -10.26 -6.62 16.18
C SER A 314 -10.75 -7.76 15.28
N MET A 315 -10.60 -7.62 13.96
CA MET A 315 -10.99 -8.67 13.00
C MET A 315 -10.27 -9.99 13.26
N LYS A 316 -9.00 -10.00 13.72
CA LYS A 316 -8.32 -11.26 14.08
C LYS A 316 -8.89 -11.97 15.31
N ILE A 317 -9.60 -11.24 16.17
CA ILE A 317 -10.37 -11.83 17.28
C ILE A 317 -11.66 -12.42 16.68
N ASP A 318 -12.38 -11.64 15.88
CA ASP A 318 -13.65 -12.05 15.26
C ASP A 318 -13.50 -13.20 14.24
N THR A 319 -12.42 -13.25 13.44
CA THR A 319 -12.26 -14.27 12.37
C THR A 319 -12.12 -15.68 12.90
N ILE A 320 -11.60 -15.85 14.12
CA ILE A 320 -11.48 -17.18 14.74
C ILE A 320 -12.88 -17.70 15.11
N ASP A 321 -13.74 -16.83 15.65
CA ASP A 321 -15.13 -17.16 15.97
C ASP A 321 -16.01 -17.26 14.69
N VAL A 322 -15.76 -16.44 13.66
CA VAL A 322 -16.48 -16.52 12.37
C VAL A 322 -16.11 -17.77 11.58
N GLU A 323 -14.83 -18.17 11.53
CA GLU A 323 -14.43 -19.43 10.87
C GLU A 323 -14.99 -20.64 11.62
N ALA A 324 -14.97 -20.62 12.96
CA ALA A 324 -15.62 -21.63 13.78
C ALA A 324 -17.15 -21.68 13.55
N SER A 325 -17.82 -20.53 13.46
CA SER A 325 -19.26 -20.43 13.21
C SER A 325 -19.65 -20.90 11.81
N ILE A 326 -18.90 -20.54 10.77
CA ILE A 326 -19.15 -21.01 9.39
C ILE A 326 -19.00 -22.53 9.34
N LYS A 327 -17.93 -23.07 9.92
CA LYS A 327 -17.68 -24.51 9.98
C LYS A 327 -18.74 -25.27 10.78
N LEU A 328 -19.27 -24.68 11.86
CA LEU A 328 -20.41 -25.25 12.59
C LEU A 328 -21.67 -25.28 11.70
N GLU A 329 -21.93 -24.23 10.94
CA GLU A 329 -23.09 -24.13 10.06
C GLU A 329 -23.01 -25.08 8.85
N GLU A 330 -21.82 -25.29 8.28
CA GLU A 330 -21.55 -26.34 7.29
C GLU A 330 -21.87 -27.74 7.84
N LEU A 331 -21.47 -28.03 9.08
CA LEU A 331 -21.75 -29.32 9.73
C LEU A 331 -23.26 -29.51 9.99
N LYS A 332 -23.97 -28.47 10.44
CA LYS A 332 -25.44 -28.49 10.57
C LYS A 332 -26.12 -28.77 9.21
N ASN A 333 -25.69 -28.08 8.15
CA ASN A 333 -26.24 -28.29 6.80
C ASN A 333 -25.94 -29.69 6.25
N SER A 334 -24.78 -30.27 6.59
CA SER A 334 -24.46 -31.68 6.29
C SER A 334 -25.45 -32.63 6.98
N VAL A 335 -25.73 -32.41 8.27
CA VAL A 335 -26.72 -33.19 9.04
C VAL A 335 -28.15 -33.04 8.49
N ILE A 336 -28.57 -31.83 8.14
CA ILE A 336 -29.87 -31.57 7.49
C ILE A 336 -29.97 -32.35 6.16
N THR A 337 -28.89 -32.36 5.36
CA THR A 337 -28.83 -33.10 4.10
C THR A 337 -28.93 -34.63 4.31
N ILE A 338 -28.31 -35.16 5.37
CA ILE A 338 -28.43 -36.57 5.75
C ILE A 338 -29.88 -36.90 6.13
N HIS A 339 -30.53 -36.07 6.98
CA HIS A 339 -31.93 -36.26 7.36
C HIS A 339 -32.89 -36.19 6.17
N ALA A 340 -32.70 -35.23 5.26
CA ALA A 340 -33.51 -35.12 4.05
C ALA A 340 -33.39 -36.37 3.16
N LYS A 341 -32.19 -36.94 3.03
CA LYS A 341 -31.96 -38.22 2.33
C LYS A 341 -32.61 -39.40 3.06
N SER A 342 -32.49 -39.48 4.38
CA SER A 342 -33.15 -40.53 5.17
C SER A 342 -34.68 -40.49 5.00
N LEU A 343 -35.29 -39.31 5.03
CA LEU A 343 -36.72 -39.14 4.79
C LEU A 343 -37.14 -39.51 3.36
N TYR A 344 -36.28 -39.23 2.37
CA TYR A 344 -36.51 -39.65 0.99
C TYR A 344 -36.49 -41.19 0.86
N GLU A 345 -35.48 -41.86 1.41
CA GLU A 345 -35.38 -43.33 1.43
C GLU A 345 -36.55 -43.99 2.15
N ILE A 346 -36.96 -43.44 3.30
CA ILE A 346 -38.15 -43.90 4.05
C ILE A 346 -39.41 -43.75 3.19
N LYS A 347 -39.59 -42.61 2.50
CA LYS A 347 -40.72 -42.39 1.59
C LYS A 347 -40.71 -43.35 0.41
N GLU A 348 -39.54 -43.64 -0.16
CA GLU A 348 -39.40 -44.60 -1.26
C GLU A 348 -39.74 -46.02 -0.80
N LEU A 349 -39.22 -46.45 0.36
CA LEU A 349 -39.56 -47.73 1.00
C LEU A 349 -41.08 -47.85 1.22
N PHE A 350 -41.73 -46.85 1.80
CA PHE A 350 -43.20 -46.86 1.96
C PHE A 350 -43.96 -46.87 0.63
N THR A 351 -43.43 -46.21 -0.41
CA THR A 351 -44.03 -46.22 -1.75
C THR A 351 -43.93 -47.60 -2.41
N LYS A 352 -42.77 -48.26 -2.30
CA LYS A 352 -42.54 -49.64 -2.75
C LYS A 352 -43.45 -50.62 -1.99
N LEU A 353 -43.49 -50.54 -0.66
CA LEU A 353 -44.37 -51.35 0.20
C LEU A 353 -45.85 -51.20 -0.17
N LYS A 354 -46.31 -49.97 -0.44
CA LYS A 354 -47.71 -49.69 -0.81
C LYS A 354 -48.09 -50.25 -2.19
N ASN A 355 -47.15 -50.29 -3.12
CA ASN A 355 -47.39 -50.69 -4.51
C ASN A 355 -47.17 -52.19 -4.77
N SER A 356 -46.54 -52.91 -3.84
CA SER A 356 -46.29 -54.34 -3.98
C SER A 356 -47.53 -55.18 -3.71
N THR A 357 -47.74 -56.17 -4.57
CA THR A 357 -48.77 -57.20 -4.43
C THR A 357 -48.16 -58.61 -4.33
N ASN A 358 -46.82 -58.72 -4.30
CA ASN A 358 -46.10 -59.99 -4.38
C ASN A 358 -45.05 -60.12 -3.27
N VAL A 359 -45.10 -61.24 -2.54
CA VAL A 359 -44.17 -61.57 -1.44
C VAL A 359 -42.71 -61.59 -1.91
N LYS A 360 -42.43 -61.80 -3.20
CA LYS A 360 -41.07 -61.75 -3.76
C LYS A 360 -40.45 -60.34 -3.77
N ASP A 361 -41.26 -59.29 -3.75
CA ASP A 361 -40.77 -57.90 -3.77
C ASP A 361 -40.12 -57.51 -2.44
N ILE A 362 -40.31 -58.30 -1.37
CA ILE A 362 -39.71 -58.08 -0.05
C ILE A 362 -38.18 -58.03 -0.12
N ALA A 363 -37.57 -58.77 -1.06
CA ALA A 363 -36.13 -58.74 -1.29
C ALA A 363 -35.61 -57.38 -1.83
N ALA A 364 -36.48 -56.54 -2.40
CA ALA A 364 -36.12 -55.19 -2.84
C ALA A 364 -36.18 -54.15 -1.70
N TYR A 365 -36.74 -54.49 -0.54
CA TYR A 365 -36.83 -53.57 0.61
C TYR A 365 -35.57 -53.57 1.48
N SER A 366 -34.81 -54.67 1.49
CA SER A 366 -33.57 -54.76 2.26
C SER A 366 -32.56 -53.70 1.84
N GLU A 367 -32.51 -53.35 0.55
CA GLU A 367 -31.64 -52.27 0.05
C GLU A 367 -32.01 -50.91 0.66
N ASN A 368 -33.29 -50.50 0.64
CA ASN A 368 -33.69 -49.24 1.28
C ASN A 368 -33.45 -49.28 2.80
N ILE A 369 -33.69 -50.41 3.47
CA ILE A 369 -33.41 -50.57 4.92
C ILE A 369 -31.91 -50.41 5.20
N ASP A 370 -31.04 -50.99 4.38
CA ASP A 370 -29.58 -50.84 4.48
C ASP A 370 -29.14 -49.39 4.23
N GLN A 371 -29.75 -48.68 3.28
CA GLN A 371 -29.46 -47.26 3.05
C GLN A 371 -29.92 -46.38 4.22
N ILE A 372 -31.12 -46.61 4.76
CA ILE A 372 -31.61 -45.92 5.97
C ILE A 372 -30.66 -46.15 7.15
N SER A 373 -30.20 -47.39 7.37
CA SER A 373 -29.22 -47.73 8.40
C SER A 373 -27.87 -47.02 8.19
N LYS A 374 -27.35 -46.98 6.96
CA LYS A 374 -26.12 -46.26 6.62
C LYS A 374 -26.26 -44.75 6.89
N LEU A 375 -27.36 -44.14 6.47
CA LEU A 375 -27.64 -42.72 6.67
C LEU A 375 -27.81 -42.38 8.16
N GLN A 376 -28.51 -43.23 8.93
CA GLN A 376 -28.64 -43.09 10.39
C GLN A 376 -27.27 -43.12 11.09
N ASN A 377 -26.41 -44.09 10.74
CA ASN A 377 -25.06 -44.19 11.29
C ASN A 377 -24.17 -43.00 10.89
N SER A 378 -24.29 -42.52 9.65
CA SER A 378 -23.60 -41.31 9.19
C SER A 378 -24.05 -40.06 9.95
N GLY A 379 -25.36 -39.88 10.13
CA GLY A 379 -25.93 -38.77 10.92
C GLY A 379 -25.47 -38.80 12.38
N ASN A 380 -25.53 -39.97 13.03
CA ASN A 380 -25.02 -40.15 14.40
C ASN A 380 -23.53 -39.82 14.53
N SER A 381 -22.72 -40.17 13.52
CA SER A 381 -21.30 -39.79 13.50
C SER A 381 -21.11 -38.27 13.43
N GLN A 382 -21.84 -37.58 12.56
CA GLN A 382 -21.80 -36.12 12.44
C GLN A 382 -22.29 -35.40 13.70
N TYR A 383 -23.40 -35.83 14.31
CA TYR A 383 -23.85 -35.29 15.60
C TYR A 383 -22.79 -35.44 16.70
N ASN A 384 -22.18 -36.62 16.82
CA ASN A 384 -21.10 -36.85 17.79
C ASN A 384 -19.85 -36.00 17.50
N TYR A 385 -19.56 -35.71 16.23
CA TYR A 385 -18.47 -34.80 15.85
C TYR A 385 -18.78 -33.36 16.28
N ILE A 386 -19.96 -32.83 15.95
CA ILE A 386 -20.40 -31.48 16.35
C ILE A 386 -20.34 -31.33 17.87
N ILE A 387 -20.93 -32.26 18.63
CA ILE A 387 -20.96 -32.22 20.10
C ILE A 387 -19.56 -32.24 20.73
N ARG A 388 -18.58 -32.90 20.09
CA ARG A 388 -17.18 -32.95 20.58
C ARG A 388 -16.37 -31.71 20.23
N GLN A 389 -16.66 -31.04 19.11
CA GLN A 389 -15.93 -29.86 18.65
C GLN A 389 -16.52 -28.55 19.20
N TYR A 390 -17.83 -28.51 19.46
CA TYR A 390 -18.57 -27.33 19.91
C TYR A 390 -19.38 -27.64 21.18
N PRO A 391 -18.72 -27.91 22.33
CA PRO A 391 -19.41 -28.28 23.57
C PRO A 391 -20.21 -27.11 24.18
N ASP A 392 -19.75 -25.88 24.00
CA ASP A 392 -20.26 -24.70 24.73
C ASP A 392 -21.54 -24.11 24.12
N ASP A 393 -21.82 -24.35 22.83
CA ASP A 393 -23.05 -23.86 22.18
C ASP A 393 -24.30 -24.61 22.62
N LYS A 394 -24.17 -25.78 23.27
CA LYS A 394 -25.31 -26.48 23.91
C LYS A 394 -26.08 -25.60 24.91
N ASN A 395 -25.39 -24.68 25.58
CA ASN A 395 -25.97 -23.88 26.66
C ASN A 395 -26.54 -22.53 26.19
N LYS A 396 -26.25 -22.08 24.95
CA LYS A 396 -26.70 -20.76 24.47
C LYS A 396 -28.16 -20.77 23.99
N ASP A 397 -28.59 -21.85 23.33
CA ASP A 397 -29.98 -21.98 22.87
C ASP A 397 -30.97 -22.22 24.03
N GLU A 398 -30.54 -22.83 25.16
CA GLU A 398 -31.37 -22.98 26.36
C GLU A 398 -31.69 -21.65 27.06
N ILE A 399 -30.83 -20.64 26.94
CA ILE A 399 -31.04 -19.31 27.55
C ILE A 399 -32.15 -18.54 26.81
N ALA A 400 -32.48 -18.91 25.58
CA ALA A 400 -33.48 -18.21 24.76
C ALA A 400 -34.95 -18.61 25.03
N ASN A 401 -35.24 -19.61 25.88
CA ASN A 401 -36.62 -20.08 26.05
C ASN A 401 -36.99 -20.52 27.50
N PRO A 402 -37.23 -19.58 28.44
CA PRO A 402 -37.28 -19.86 29.89
C PRO A 402 -38.52 -20.61 30.43
N LYS A 403 -39.32 -21.27 29.60
CA LYS A 403 -40.68 -21.73 29.97
C LYS A 403 -40.94 -23.25 29.91
N LEU A 404 -39.92 -24.10 29.71
CA LEU A 404 -40.20 -25.52 29.41
C LEU A 404 -39.24 -26.57 30.02
N LEU A 405 -38.42 -26.23 31.03
CA LEU A 405 -37.52 -27.21 31.69
C LEU A 405 -37.41 -27.07 33.23
N GLU A 406 -38.56 -27.12 33.91
CA GLU A 406 -38.64 -27.59 35.31
C GLU A 406 -39.23 -29.02 35.36
N ALA A 407 -38.57 -30.00 34.73
CA ALA A 407 -38.83 -31.44 34.98
C ALA A 407 -37.80 -32.37 34.30
N ASN A 408 -36.59 -32.51 34.87
CA ASN A 408 -36.07 -33.79 35.38
C ASN A 408 -34.55 -33.78 35.59
N SER A 409 -34.11 -34.59 36.55
CA SER A 409 -32.77 -34.51 37.13
C SER A 409 -31.94 -35.78 36.95
N ARG A 410 -30.61 -35.58 36.93
CA ARG A 410 -29.55 -36.44 37.51
C ARG A 410 -29.08 -37.72 36.79
N LYS A 411 -27.75 -37.92 36.92
CA LYS A 411 -26.92 -39.14 36.74
C LYS A 411 -26.68 -39.56 35.28
N GLU A 412 -25.53 -40.12 34.88
CA GLU A 412 -24.36 -40.62 35.65
C GLU A 412 -23.01 -40.57 34.87
N SER A 413 -21.97 -41.07 35.53
CA SER A 413 -20.51 -40.92 35.36
C SER A 413 -19.75 -41.64 34.21
N THR A 414 -18.65 -41.01 33.74
CA THR A 414 -17.31 -41.55 33.35
C THR A 414 -17.11 -42.89 32.60
N THR A 415 -16.27 -42.91 31.54
CA THR A 415 -14.90 -43.52 31.53
C THR A 415 -14.09 -43.45 30.20
N SER A 416 -12.76 -43.44 30.37
CA SER A 416 -11.56 -43.62 29.52
C SER A 416 -11.52 -44.10 28.04
N SER A 417 -10.78 -43.34 27.21
CA SER A 417 -9.51 -43.69 26.49
C SER A 417 -9.49 -44.79 25.36
N PRO A 418 -8.35 -45.10 24.67
CA PRO A 418 -8.17 -44.69 23.25
C PRO A 418 -7.67 -45.79 22.27
N SER A 419 -7.48 -45.51 20.96
CA SER A 419 -6.23 -45.82 20.21
C SER A 419 -6.27 -45.65 18.66
N LYS A 420 -5.06 -45.33 18.12
CA LYS A 420 -4.44 -45.71 16.81
C LYS A 420 -5.15 -45.45 15.47
N GLY A 421 -4.44 -44.75 14.58
CA GLY A 421 -4.69 -44.69 13.12
C GLY A 421 -3.73 -45.58 12.32
N ILE A 422 -3.71 -45.41 10.98
CA ILE A 422 -2.79 -46.05 10.02
C ILE A 422 -2.56 -45.11 8.82
N ASP A 423 -1.30 -44.97 8.37
CA ASP A 423 -0.91 -44.30 7.13
C ASP A 423 -1.14 -45.16 5.87
N ARG A 424 -1.33 -44.54 4.69
CA ARG A 424 -0.93 -45.14 3.41
C ARG A 424 -0.28 -44.14 2.45
N LYS A 425 0.74 -44.63 1.74
CA LYS A 425 1.67 -43.88 0.87
C LYS A 425 1.21 -43.76 -0.60
N ALA A 426 1.88 -42.85 -1.29
CA ALA A 426 1.83 -42.49 -2.71
C ALA A 426 2.33 -43.55 -3.72
N LEU A 427 2.27 -43.17 -5.02
CA LEU A 427 2.87 -43.62 -6.31
C LEU A 427 1.78 -43.44 -7.41
N THR A 428 1.95 -42.98 -8.67
CA THR A 428 3.04 -42.47 -9.54
C THR A 428 2.41 -41.55 -10.63
N ALA A 429 3.05 -40.56 -11.27
CA ALA A 429 3.98 -40.60 -12.42
C ALA A 429 3.50 -41.49 -13.62
N SER A 430 3.60 -41.11 -14.91
CA SER A 430 4.09 -39.89 -15.61
C SER A 430 3.71 -39.93 -17.12
N SER A 431 4.02 -38.85 -17.88
CA SER A 431 4.35 -38.84 -19.35
C SER A 431 3.27 -39.27 -20.37
N ASN A 432 3.11 -38.69 -21.57
CA ASN A 432 4.07 -38.04 -22.47
C ASN A 432 3.45 -36.94 -23.36
N SER A 433 4.32 -36.15 -24.00
CA SER A 433 4.02 -35.18 -25.06
C SER A 433 4.02 -35.81 -26.46
N LEU A 434 3.47 -35.09 -27.46
CA LEU A 434 4.13 -34.92 -28.76
C LEU A 434 3.54 -33.72 -29.54
N VAL A 435 4.39 -33.07 -30.33
CA VAL A 435 4.11 -31.89 -31.17
C VAL A 435 4.36 -32.25 -32.63
N SER A 436 3.49 -31.84 -33.56
CA SER A 436 3.82 -31.77 -34.99
C SER A 436 2.92 -30.80 -35.77
N ILE A 437 3.55 -29.94 -36.59
CA ILE A 437 3.03 -28.94 -37.54
C ILE A 437 4.20 -28.64 -38.53
N PRO A 438 4.04 -28.26 -39.82
CA PRO A 438 2.98 -28.41 -40.83
C PRO A 438 3.48 -29.07 -42.15
N HIS A 439 2.66 -28.95 -43.23
CA HIS A 439 2.86 -29.20 -44.69
C HIS A 439 1.97 -30.34 -45.24
N SER A 440 1.38 -30.28 -46.44
CA SER A 440 1.33 -29.21 -47.48
C SER A 440 0.15 -29.41 -48.47
N GLU A 441 -0.15 -28.32 -49.20
CA GLU A 441 -0.70 -28.26 -50.58
C GLU A 441 -2.16 -28.66 -50.93
N ASP A 442 -2.74 -27.81 -51.79
CA ASP A 442 -4.07 -27.92 -52.40
C ASP A 442 -4.08 -28.91 -53.58
N TYR A 443 -5.13 -29.74 -53.68
CA TYR A 443 -5.75 -30.12 -54.97
C TYR A 443 -7.15 -30.75 -54.75
N SER A 444 -8.23 -29.96 -54.85
CA SER A 444 -9.56 -30.49 -55.19
C SER A 444 -10.53 -29.38 -55.62
N THR A 445 -10.68 -29.20 -56.93
CA THR A 445 -11.62 -28.26 -57.54
C THR A 445 -12.85 -28.95 -58.14
N THR A 446 -13.51 -29.88 -57.44
CA THR A 446 -14.81 -30.45 -57.86
C THR A 446 -15.62 -31.09 -56.71
N SER A 447 -16.04 -30.33 -55.70
CA SER A 447 -17.25 -30.68 -54.94
C SER A 447 -18.00 -29.44 -54.44
N GLY A 448 -19.33 -29.44 -54.58
CA GLY A 448 -20.17 -28.31 -54.18
C GLY A 448 -20.12 -28.01 -52.68
N MET A 449 -19.88 -29.04 -51.86
CA MET A 449 -19.88 -28.97 -50.40
C MET A 449 -18.75 -28.08 -49.84
N GLY A 450 -17.62 -27.96 -50.54
CA GLY A 450 -16.50 -27.13 -50.12
C GLY A 450 -16.76 -25.62 -50.19
N LYS A 451 -17.64 -25.15 -51.10
CA LYS A 451 -17.97 -23.72 -51.24
C LYS A 451 -18.82 -23.23 -50.07
N ASP A 452 -19.78 -24.02 -49.61
CA ASP A 452 -20.62 -23.66 -48.48
C ASP A 452 -19.89 -23.77 -47.14
N LEU A 453 -18.96 -24.72 -47.00
CA LEU A 453 -18.08 -24.79 -45.84
C LEU A 453 -17.16 -23.56 -45.76
N ARG A 454 -16.50 -23.18 -46.87
CA ARG A 454 -15.67 -21.96 -46.93
C ARG A 454 -16.48 -20.68 -46.68
N LYS A 455 -17.73 -20.59 -47.18
CA LYS A 455 -18.64 -19.47 -46.85
C LYS A 455 -18.96 -19.41 -45.36
N LYS A 456 -19.31 -20.53 -44.72
CA LYS A 456 -19.60 -20.59 -43.28
C LYS A 456 -18.39 -20.26 -42.41
N ILE A 457 -17.21 -20.74 -42.78
CA ILE A 457 -15.96 -20.40 -42.09
C ILE A 457 -15.67 -18.91 -42.22
N ASN A 458 -15.76 -18.34 -43.43
CA ASN A 458 -15.54 -16.91 -43.65
C ASN A 458 -16.58 -16.03 -42.93
N SER A 459 -17.87 -16.43 -42.85
CA SER A 459 -18.88 -15.68 -42.09
C SER A 459 -18.60 -15.70 -40.59
N ASN A 460 -18.14 -16.82 -40.04
CA ASN A 460 -17.80 -16.93 -38.64
C ASN A 460 -16.54 -16.10 -38.31
N VAL A 461 -15.47 -16.23 -39.10
CA VAL A 461 -14.24 -15.44 -38.94
C VAL A 461 -14.52 -13.93 -39.07
N GLN A 462 -15.41 -13.52 -39.99
CA GLN A 462 -15.81 -12.12 -40.11
C GLN A 462 -16.61 -11.65 -38.87
N ASN A 463 -17.47 -12.50 -38.30
CA ASN A 463 -18.20 -12.19 -37.08
C ASN A 463 -17.26 -12.05 -35.87
N ASP A 464 -16.34 -13.00 -35.69
CA ASP A 464 -15.34 -12.99 -34.62
C ASP A 464 -14.40 -11.77 -34.73
N ALA A 465 -13.99 -11.41 -35.95
CA ALA A 465 -13.23 -10.19 -36.20
C ALA A 465 -14.03 -8.92 -35.85
N ASN A 466 -15.31 -8.85 -36.22
CA ASN A 466 -16.19 -7.74 -35.86
C ASN A 466 -16.38 -7.62 -34.32
N ILE A 467 -16.51 -8.76 -33.63
CA ILE A 467 -16.61 -8.83 -32.17
C ILE A 467 -15.30 -8.35 -31.52
N LEU A 468 -14.14 -8.79 -32.01
CA LEU A 468 -12.84 -8.36 -31.52
C LEU A 468 -12.65 -6.84 -31.67
N VAL A 469 -12.96 -6.29 -32.85
CA VAL A 469 -12.85 -4.84 -33.14
C VAL A 469 -13.78 -4.01 -32.24
N ARG A 470 -14.96 -4.51 -31.88
CA ARG A 470 -15.82 -3.87 -30.86
C ARG A 470 -15.17 -3.92 -29.48
N ASN A 471 -14.76 -5.11 -29.03
CA ASN A 471 -14.29 -5.34 -27.66
C ASN A 471 -12.96 -4.66 -27.33
N VAL A 472 -12.05 -4.49 -28.30
CA VAL A 472 -10.75 -3.80 -28.11
C VAL A 472 -10.92 -2.37 -27.57
N ASN A 473 -12.04 -1.71 -27.84
CA ASN A 473 -12.29 -0.34 -27.39
C ASN A 473 -12.88 -0.24 -25.97
N ILE A 474 -13.33 -1.36 -25.38
CA ILE A 474 -13.97 -1.40 -24.05
C ILE A 474 -13.08 -0.78 -22.95
N PRO A 475 -11.78 -1.10 -22.79
CA PRO A 475 -10.96 -0.52 -21.73
C PRO A 475 -10.80 1.01 -21.86
N GLY A 476 -10.75 1.53 -23.09
CA GLY A 476 -10.69 2.97 -23.34
C GLY A 476 -11.99 3.69 -22.98
N ALA A 477 -13.13 3.07 -23.30
CA ALA A 477 -14.45 3.53 -22.90
C ALA A 477 -14.62 3.53 -21.38
N ILE A 478 -14.26 2.43 -20.68
CA ILE A 478 -14.28 2.34 -19.21
C ILE A 478 -13.44 3.44 -18.57
N LYS A 479 -12.19 3.62 -18.99
CA LYS A 479 -11.30 4.69 -18.49
C LYS A 479 -11.92 6.08 -18.64
N THR A 480 -12.60 6.32 -19.76
CA THR A 480 -13.26 7.61 -20.04
C THR A 480 -14.53 7.78 -19.20
N ALA A 481 -15.29 6.71 -18.96
CA ALA A 481 -16.43 6.71 -18.04
C ALA A 481 -15.99 7.02 -16.60
N THR A 482 -14.96 6.35 -16.07
CA THR A 482 -14.43 6.61 -14.71
C THR A 482 -13.99 8.07 -14.55
N PHE A 483 -13.32 8.66 -15.55
CA PHE A 483 -12.99 10.08 -15.55
C PHE A 483 -14.26 10.96 -15.56
N GLY A 484 -15.24 10.61 -16.40
CA GLY A 484 -16.54 11.30 -16.46
C GLY A 484 -17.26 11.29 -15.11
N ILE A 485 -17.37 10.13 -14.46
CA ILE A 485 -18.02 9.94 -13.15
C ILE A 485 -17.31 10.75 -12.07
N ARG A 486 -15.97 10.75 -12.04
CA ARG A 486 -15.20 11.53 -11.07
C ARG A 486 -15.34 13.03 -11.27
N MET A 487 -15.44 13.49 -12.52
CA MET A 487 -15.76 14.90 -12.79
C MET A 487 -17.22 15.23 -12.45
N LEU A 488 -18.15 14.30 -12.66
CA LEU A 488 -19.55 14.46 -12.26
C LEU A 488 -19.65 14.63 -10.74
N SER A 489 -18.99 13.79 -9.94
CA SER A 489 -19.00 13.94 -8.48
C SER A 489 -18.40 15.26 -8.01
N TYR A 490 -17.32 15.76 -8.63
CA TYR A 490 -16.82 17.11 -8.36
C TYR A 490 -17.85 18.20 -8.68
N ASN A 491 -18.54 18.11 -9.82
CA ASN A 491 -19.58 19.10 -10.15
C ASN A 491 -20.74 19.07 -9.15
N ILE A 492 -21.12 17.89 -8.64
CA ILE A 492 -22.18 17.78 -7.64
C ILE A 492 -21.71 18.34 -6.28
N MET A 493 -20.52 17.94 -5.81
CA MET A 493 -19.94 18.44 -4.55
C MET A 493 -19.70 19.95 -4.54
N LEU A 494 -19.45 20.56 -5.70
CA LEU A 494 -19.24 22.01 -5.86
C LEU A 494 -20.49 22.79 -6.30
N GLY A 495 -21.60 22.11 -6.61
CA GLY A 495 -22.82 22.73 -7.13
C GLY A 495 -22.70 23.30 -8.56
N GLU A 496 -21.70 22.87 -9.35
CA GLU A 496 -21.42 23.42 -10.68
C GLU A 496 -22.38 22.89 -11.77
N GLN A 497 -23.56 23.51 -11.90
CA GLN A 497 -24.57 23.16 -12.90
C GLN A 497 -24.06 23.20 -14.36
N LYS A 498 -23.18 24.16 -14.69
CA LYS A 498 -22.71 24.40 -16.07
C LYS A 498 -21.85 23.25 -16.61
N THR A 499 -21.04 22.64 -15.77
CA THR A 499 -20.14 21.52 -16.09
C THR A 499 -20.83 20.17 -15.90
N TYR A 500 -21.72 20.05 -14.90
CA TYR A 500 -22.52 18.85 -14.64
C TYR A 500 -23.16 18.25 -15.91
N GLY A 501 -23.92 19.04 -16.67
CA GLY A 501 -24.60 18.56 -17.88
C GLY A 501 -23.66 17.99 -18.96
N LYS A 502 -22.47 18.57 -19.11
CA LYS A 502 -21.42 18.09 -20.03
C LYS A 502 -20.90 16.71 -19.60
N HIS A 503 -20.59 16.56 -18.32
CA HIS A 503 -20.06 15.29 -17.79
C HIS A 503 -21.13 14.20 -17.75
N LEU A 504 -22.38 14.55 -17.41
CA LEU A 504 -23.52 13.64 -17.50
C LEU A 504 -23.77 13.14 -18.94
N GLY A 505 -23.72 14.05 -19.93
CA GLY A 505 -23.85 13.70 -21.35
C GLY A 505 -22.75 12.75 -21.83
N LEU A 506 -21.50 12.98 -21.42
CA LEU A 506 -20.37 12.10 -21.70
C LEU A 506 -20.60 10.68 -21.14
N ILE A 507 -21.00 10.57 -19.87
CA ILE A 507 -21.23 9.26 -19.22
C ILE A 507 -22.42 8.55 -19.89
N LYS A 508 -23.51 9.26 -20.24
CA LYS A 508 -24.65 8.68 -20.98
C LYS A 508 -24.25 8.11 -22.34
N GLY A 509 -23.43 8.83 -23.12
CA GLY A 509 -22.93 8.34 -24.40
C GLY A 509 -22.08 7.07 -24.27
N ILE A 510 -21.21 7.03 -23.26
CA ILE A 510 -20.36 5.85 -22.99
C ILE A 510 -21.19 4.70 -22.41
N LEU A 511 -22.18 4.96 -21.55
CA LEU A 511 -23.09 3.94 -21.05
C LEU A 511 -23.81 3.24 -22.20
N ASN A 512 -24.39 4.00 -23.14
CA ASN A 512 -25.09 3.43 -24.29
C ASN A 512 -24.16 2.53 -25.14
N TYR A 513 -22.91 2.95 -25.34
CA TYR A 513 -21.92 2.12 -26.02
C TYR A 513 -21.61 0.82 -25.24
N LEU A 514 -21.36 0.89 -23.94
CA LEU A 514 -21.02 -0.29 -23.14
C LEU A 514 -22.23 -1.23 -22.95
N ASP A 515 -23.37 -0.70 -22.52
CA ASP A 515 -24.58 -1.46 -22.18
C ASP A 515 -25.31 -2.01 -23.42
N THR A 516 -25.50 -1.22 -24.48
CA THR A 516 -26.30 -1.66 -25.64
C THR A 516 -25.47 -2.37 -26.71
N ILE A 517 -24.20 -2.00 -26.91
CA ILE A 517 -23.39 -2.53 -28.03
C ILE A 517 -22.47 -3.68 -27.59
N ASN A 518 -22.01 -3.69 -26.33
CA ASN A 518 -20.99 -4.64 -25.86
C ASN A 518 -21.49 -5.66 -24.83
N MET A 519 -22.55 -5.38 -24.07
CA MET A 519 -23.02 -6.26 -22.97
C MET A 519 -23.25 -7.72 -23.41
N GLU A 520 -23.90 -7.94 -24.57
CA GLU A 520 -24.11 -9.29 -25.12
C GLU A 520 -22.77 -10.00 -25.34
N SER A 521 -21.83 -9.36 -26.05
CA SER A 521 -20.50 -9.93 -26.29
C SER A 521 -19.70 -10.14 -25.01
N VAL A 522 -19.81 -9.26 -24.02
CA VAL A 522 -19.11 -9.43 -22.73
C VAL A 522 -19.66 -10.64 -21.99
N ASN A 523 -20.99 -10.82 -21.97
CA ASN A 523 -21.63 -11.98 -21.34
C ASN A 523 -21.29 -13.30 -22.05
N THR A 524 -21.21 -13.31 -23.38
CA THR A 524 -20.90 -14.53 -24.15
C THR A 524 -19.42 -14.92 -24.11
N TYR A 525 -18.50 -13.96 -24.13
CA TYR A 525 -17.07 -14.24 -24.36
C TYR A 525 -16.14 -13.87 -23.20
N MET A 526 -16.62 -13.18 -22.16
CA MET A 526 -15.81 -12.75 -21.01
C MET A 526 -16.32 -13.30 -19.66
N ASP A 527 -17.09 -14.40 -19.66
CA ASP A 527 -17.47 -15.10 -18.43
C ASP A 527 -16.31 -15.99 -17.92
N ILE A 528 -15.16 -15.35 -17.72
CA ILE A 528 -13.89 -15.95 -17.29
C ILE A 528 -13.63 -15.47 -15.86
N PRO A 529 -13.39 -16.37 -14.88
CA PRO A 529 -13.08 -15.98 -13.51
C PRO A 529 -11.73 -15.25 -13.44
N THR A 530 -11.64 -14.19 -12.64
CA THR A 530 -10.36 -13.52 -12.44
C THR A 530 -9.40 -14.35 -11.58
N SER A 531 -8.12 -14.33 -11.94
CA SER A 531 -7.03 -14.95 -11.17
C SER A 531 -6.70 -14.21 -9.88
N GLU A 532 -7.08 -12.93 -9.80
CA GLU A 532 -6.92 -12.06 -8.64
C GLU A 532 -8.32 -11.60 -8.17
N TYR A 533 -8.47 -11.35 -6.87
CA TYR A 533 -9.68 -10.74 -6.34
C TYR A 533 -9.83 -9.30 -6.85
N LEU A 534 -11.02 -8.96 -7.33
CA LEU A 534 -11.30 -7.59 -7.76
C LEU A 534 -11.75 -6.74 -6.57
N PHE A 535 -11.29 -5.50 -6.55
CA PHE A 535 -11.76 -4.48 -5.63
C PHE A 535 -13.18 -4.06 -6.02
N VAL A 536 -14.11 -4.19 -5.08
CA VAL A 536 -15.52 -3.92 -5.30
C VAL A 536 -16.02 -2.96 -4.20
N PRO A 537 -16.27 -1.68 -4.48
CA PRO A 537 -16.70 -0.74 -3.45
C PRO A 537 -18.05 -1.15 -2.85
N ILE A 538 -18.12 -1.17 -1.51
CA ILE A 538 -19.34 -1.34 -0.72
C ILE A 538 -19.78 0.05 -0.19
N GLY A 539 -21.09 0.25 -0.08
CA GLY A 539 -21.69 1.51 0.39
C GLY A 539 -21.52 1.79 1.88
N GLU A 540 -21.79 3.04 2.26
CA GLU A 540 -21.64 3.65 3.60
C GLU A 540 -20.21 3.71 4.15
N TYR A 541 -19.34 2.72 3.90
CA TYR A 541 -17.99 2.67 4.46
C TYR A 541 -16.89 2.72 3.39
N SER A 542 -15.65 2.99 3.81
CA SER A 542 -14.50 3.20 2.93
C SER A 542 -13.78 1.90 2.54
N TYR A 543 -14.52 0.80 2.34
CA TYR A 543 -13.96 -0.52 2.06
C TYR A 543 -14.43 -1.04 0.70
N ASP A 544 -13.45 -1.50 -0.07
CA ASP A 544 -13.69 -2.39 -1.19
C ASP A 544 -13.76 -3.83 -0.65
N SER A 545 -14.80 -4.59 -0.98
CA SER A 545 -14.75 -6.04 -0.86
C SER A 545 -13.78 -6.60 -1.89
N PHE A 546 -13.12 -7.69 -1.51
CA PHE A 546 -12.33 -8.52 -2.40
C PHE A 546 -13.21 -9.66 -2.89
N GLU A 547 -13.80 -9.49 -4.08
CA GLU A 547 -14.71 -10.47 -4.66
C GLU A 547 -14.03 -11.17 -5.84
N GLN A 548 -14.00 -12.50 -5.82
CA GLN A 548 -13.62 -13.27 -7.00
C GLN A 548 -14.85 -13.40 -7.89
N LYS A 549 -14.83 -12.70 -9.03
CA LYS A 549 -15.94 -12.62 -9.98
C LYS A 549 -15.45 -12.89 -11.39
N THR A 550 -16.36 -13.17 -12.31
CA THR A 550 -16.01 -13.17 -13.73
C THR A 550 -15.84 -11.74 -14.24
N ILE A 551 -15.11 -11.58 -15.35
CA ILE A 551 -14.97 -10.28 -16.01
C ILE A 551 -16.36 -9.75 -16.42
N ALA A 552 -17.25 -10.63 -16.89
CA ALA A 552 -18.63 -10.30 -17.23
C ALA A 552 -19.44 -9.75 -16.03
N ASP A 553 -19.39 -10.39 -14.86
CA ASP A 553 -20.10 -9.90 -13.67
C ASP A 553 -19.58 -8.55 -13.16
N SER A 554 -18.26 -8.36 -13.26
CA SER A 554 -17.61 -7.11 -12.89
C SER A 554 -18.00 -5.98 -13.84
N TYR A 555 -18.15 -6.29 -15.13
CA TYR A 555 -18.67 -5.38 -16.14
C TYR A 555 -20.14 -5.02 -15.89
N LYS A 556 -21.01 -6.00 -15.60
CA LYS A 556 -22.41 -5.76 -15.21
C LYS A 556 -22.50 -4.82 -14.00
N LYS A 557 -21.67 -5.03 -12.97
CA LYS A 557 -21.63 -4.14 -11.78
C LYS A 557 -21.18 -2.72 -12.14
N LEU A 558 -20.13 -2.55 -12.97
CA LEU A 558 -19.73 -1.23 -13.47
C LEU A 558 -20.90 -0.52 -14.18
N ILE A 559 -21.63 -1.23 -15.04
CA ILE A 559 -22.75 -0.67 -15.79
C ILE A 559 -23.92 -0.28 -14.88
N THR A 560 -24.19 -1.07 -13.83
CA THR A 560 -25.17 -0.72 -12.79
C THR A 560 -24.73 0.54 -12.02
N ASN A 561 -23.46 0.65 -11.62
CA ASN A 561 -22.92 1.84 -10.97
C ASN A 561 -23.00 3.08 -11.88
N MET A 562 -22.70 2.92 -13.18
CA MET A 562 -22.86 4.00 -14.17
C MET A 562 -24.31 4.48 -14.31
N LYS A 563 -25.28 3.54 -14.34
CA LYS A 563 -26.72 3.85 -14.35
C LYS A 563 -27.12 4.63 -13.11
N TYR A 564 -26.61 4.24 -11.93
CA TYR A 564 -26.83 4.98 -10.68
C TYR A 564 -26.27 6.42 -10.77
N CYS A 565 -25.00 6.59 -11.12
CA CYS A 565 -24.35 7.91 -11.23
C CYS A 565 -25.02 8.82 -12.28
N ILE A 566 -25.62 8.28 -13.33
CA ILE A 566 -26.39 9.04 -14.32
C ILE A 566 -27.75 9.51 -13.76
N ASN A 567 -28.36 8.71 -12.90
CA ASN A 567 -29.65 9.02 -12.28
C ASN A 567 -29.48 9.89 -11.02
N ARG A 568 -28.27 9.99 -10.47
CA ARG A 568 -27.93 10.87 -9.35
C ARG A 568 -28.03 12.34 -9.78
N GLY A 569 -29.08 13.01 -9.30
CA GLY A 569 -29.23 14.45 -9.41
C GLY A 569 -28.20 15.21 -8.56
N MET A 570 -28.27 16.55 -8.62
CA MET A 570 -27.49 17.42 -7.73
C MET A 570 -27.84 17.20 -6.25
N LEU A 571 -27.00 17.73 -5.34
CA LEU A 571 -27.29 17.72 -3.91
C LEU A 571 -28.65 18.37 -3.63
N ASN A 572 -29.49 17.65 -2.90
CA ASN A 572 -30.70 18.20 -2.30
C ASN A 572 -30.32 19.10 -1.09
N SER A 573 -31.22 20.00 -0.67
CA SER A 573 -30.94 20.93 0.44
C SER A 573 -30.76 20.27 1.82
N ASN A 574 -31.08 18.98 1.92
CA ASN A 574 -30.89 18.13 3.10
C ASN A 574 -29.70 17.16 2.97
N GLU A 575 -28.95 17.20 1.86
CA GLU A 575 -27.78 16.37 1.62
C GLU A 575 -26.48 17.18 1.79
N THR A 576 -25.44 16.52 2.26
CA THR A 576 -24.10 17.08 2.45
C THR A 576 -23.12 16.57 1.39
N VAL A 577 -21.97 17.24 1.27
CA VAL A 577 -20.85 16.76 0.43
C VAL A 577 -20.34 15.39 0.89
N GLU A 578 -20.45 15.07 2.18
CA GLU A 578 -20.00 13.80 2.74
C GLU A 578 -20.84 12.63 2.23
N ASP A 579 -22.17 12.78 2.14
CA ASP A 579 -23.08 11.74 1.63
C ASP A 579 -22.64 11.22 0.25
N ILE A 580 -22.20 12.12 -0.64
CA ILE A 580 -21.68 11.77 -1.98
C ILE A 580 -20.30 11.11 -1.93
N LEU A 581 -19.44 11.49 -0.99
CA LEU A 581 -18.12 10.85 -0.81
C LEU A 581 -18.25 9.39 -0.33
N TYR A 582 -19.35 9.05 0.33
CA TYR A 582 -19.62 7.68 0.80
C TYR A 582 -20.43 6.82 -0.19
N GLU A 583 -21.13 7.41 -1.17
CA GLU A 583 -21.81 6.69 -2.25
C GLU A 583 -20.83 5.77 -3.03
N PRO A 584 -21.02 4.44 -3.04
CA PRO A 584 -20.05 3.49 -3.59
C PRO A 584 -19.96 3.51 -5.11
N HIS A 585 -20.91 4.16 -5.79
CA HIS A 585 -20.98 4.25 -7.24
C HIS A 585 -20.00 5.29 -7.82
N PHE A 586 -19.53 6.24 -6.99
CA PHE A 586 -18.53 7.25 -7.35
C PHE A 586 -17.09 6.89 -6.97
N LYS A 587 -16.89 5.80 -6.22
CA LYS A 587 -15.60 5.22 -5.87
C LYS A 587 -15.07 4.36 -7.03
#